data_AF-A0A0M4KE32-F1
#
_entry.id   AF-A0A0M4KE32-F1
#
_cell.length_a   1.000
_cell.length_b   1.000
_cell.length_c   1.000
_cell.angle_alpha   90.00
_cell.angle_beta   90.00
_cell.angle_gamma   90.00
#
_symmetry.space_group_name_H-M   'P 1'
#
loop_
_entity.id
_entity.type
_entity.pdbx_description
1 polymer ?
#
loop_
_entity_poly.entity_id
_entity_poly.type
_entity_poly.pdbx_seq_one_letter_code
_entity_poly.pdbx_strand_id
1 'polypeptide(L)'
;MSEKITLRDIVKINKKLASKEYESQKEFSSYCDVIQEYIDETFFKNDAIIEKLVEYCENSARYLDITFKKASGIILSDENVHNYTSNIKRAIEKTIFMEERIFNFSIFVEIKSIFKYFLEKSKEYESLKNFKDSYSVSSIEFHQQNESFKYLYTIFDKLTYIAKHLKDKYYKKEPTKYSSDALRFSNDFLPNISFLAKSAQDFQKLSDIIERVTYSKAWHYIRRLRNSIEHDFVDPTYKYNICFSLELLFIIIGRILLALNKYLQSDEQIKETLESLRVEK
;
A
#
# COMPACT_ATOMS: atom_id res chain seq x y z
N MET A 1 -16.93 9.36 -23.57
CA MET A 1 -15.78 9.96 -22.86
C MET A 1 -16.12 9.92 -21.38
N SER A 2 -15.44 9.08 -20.59
CA SER A 2 -15.65 9.06 -19.13
C SER A 2 -15.13 10.37 -18.54
N GLU A 3 -15.89 10.98 -17.64
CA GLU A 3 -15.43 12.17 -16.90
C GLU A 3 -14.17 11.81 -16.10
N LYS A 4 -13.13 12.65 -16.20
CA LYS A 4 -11.88 12.44 -15.47
C LYS A 4 -12.11 12.63 -13.97
N ILE A 5 -11.86 11.60 -13.17
CA ILE A 5 -11.99 11.66 -11.70
C ILE A 5 -10.98 12.67 -11.13
N THR A 6 -11.44 13.54 -10.23
CA THR A 6 -10.63 14.60 -9.62
C THR A 6 -10.50 14.45 -8.10
N LEU A 7 -9.56 15.18 -7.49
CA LEU A 7 -9.44 15.25 -6.03
C LEU A 7 -10.74 15.74 -5.36
N ARG A 8 -11.52 16.60 -6.02
CA ARG A 8 -12.81 17.08 -5.50
C ARG A 8 -13.80 15.93 -5.34
N ASP A 9 -13.78 14.97 -6.24
CA ASP A 9 -14.65 13.79 -6.19
C ASP A 9 -14.24 12.90 -5.00
N ILE A 10 -12.94 12.71 -4.79
CA ILE A 10 -12.41 12.01 -3.62
C ILE A 10 -12.80 12.70 -2.31
N VAL A 11 -12.76 14.04 -2.25
CA VAL A 11 -13.21 14.80 -1.07
C VAL A 11 -14.71 14.61 -0.82
N LYS A 12 -15.55 14.62 -1.86
CA LYS A 12 -16.99 14.38 -1.74
C LYS A 12 -17.28 12.95 -1.26
N ILE A 13 -16.63 11.95 -1.86
CA ILE A 13 -16.73 10.55 -1.46
C ILE A 13 -16.32 10.38 0.00
N ASN A 14 -15.22 11.01 0.40
CA ASN A 14 -14.77 11.02 1.79
C ASN A 14 -15.83 11.52 2.77
N LYS A 15 -16.57 12.58 2.41
CA LYS A 15 -17.66 13.10 3.26
C LYS A 15 -18.77 12.07 3.39
N LYS A 16 -19.26 11.55 2.28
CA LYS A 16 -20.33 10.53 2.25
C LYS A 16 -19.97 9.25 3.00
N LEU A 17 -18.74 8.77 2.83
CA LEU A 17 -18.27 7.59 3.57
C LEU A 17 -18.25 7.87 5.07
N ALA A 18 -17.75 9.03 5.51
CA ALA A 18 -17.66 9.39 6.93
C ALA A 18 -19.04 9.50 7.60
N SER A 19 -20.02 10.04 6.90
CA SER A 19 -21.41 10.17 7.37
C SER A 19 -22.24 8.90 7.18
N LYS A 20 -21.69 7.86 6.54
CA LYS A 20 -22.43 6.66 6.09
C LYS A 20 -23.64 7.00 5.21
N GLU A 21 -23.56 8.08 4.44
CA GLU A 21 -24.60 8.55 3.50
C GLU A 21 -24.45 7.84 2.15
N TYR A 22 -24.54 6.51 2.15
CA TYR A 22 -24.71 5.68 0.96
C TYR A 22 -25.94 4.80 1.13
N GLU A 23 -26.77 4.73 0.09
CA GLU A 23 -28.08 4.08 0.08
C GLU A 23 -27.97 2.56 -0.07
N SER A 24 -26.83 2.06 -0.56
CA SER A 24 -26.64 0.64 -0.82
C SER A 24 -25.19 0.20 -0.81
N GLN A 25 -24.98 -1.11 -0.69
CA GLN A 25 -23.64 -1.68 -0.84
C GLN A 25 -23.07 -1.50 -2.25
N LYS A 26 -23.93 -1.42 -3.26
CA LYS A 26 -23.52 -1.17 -4.63
C LYS A 26 -22.93 0.24 -4.77
N GLU A 27 -23.53 1.22 -4.11
CA GLU A 27 -23.01 2.59 -4.07
C GLU A 27 -21.67 2.66 -3.34
N PHE A 28 -21.56 2.03 -2.16
CA PHE A 28 -20.28 1.91 -1.46
C PHE A 28 -19.19 1.30 -2.33
N SER A 29 -19.51 0.20 -3.03
CA SER A 29 -18.57 -0.47 -3.95
C SER A 29 -18.16 0.44 -5.11
N SER A 30 -19.09 1.26 -5.62
CA SER A 30 -18.80 2.24 -6.67
C SER A 30 -17.84 3.33 -6.17
N TYR A 31 -18.00 3.79 -4.92
CA TYR A 31 -17.03 4.70 -4.30
C TYR A 31 -15.65 4.08 -4.15
N CYS A 32 -15.57 2.81 -3.74
CA CYS A 32 -14.30 2.08 -3.68
C CYS A 32 -13.61 2.03 -5.05
N ASP A 33 -14.38 1.82 -6.12
CA ASP A 33 -13.84 1.73 -7.48
C ASP A 33 -13.32 3.08 -7.96
N VAL A 34 -14.06 4.17 -7.71
CA VAL A 34 -13.61 5.54 -8.03
C VAL A 34 -12.32 5.90 -7.27
N ILE A 35 -12.23 5.54 -5.98
CA ILE A 35 -11.01 5.77 -5.18
C ILE A 35 -9.82 5.00 -5.77
N GLN A 36 -10.01 3.72 -6.11
CA GLN A 36 -8.95 2.88 -6.68
C GLN A 36 -8.48 3.39 -8.04
N GLU A 37 -9.40 3.79 -8.92
CA GLU A 37 -9.07 4.37 -10.22
C GLU A 37 -8.27 5.66 -10.05
N TYR A 38 -8.70 6.54 -9.15
CA TYR A 38 -7.97 7.76 -8.85
C TYR A 38 -6.57 7.50 -8.31
N ILE A 39 -6.40 6.51 -7.43
CA ILE A 39 -5.08 6.10 -6.92
C ILE A 39 -4.20 5.67 -8.09
N ASP A 40 -4.72 4.82 -8.98
CA ASP A 40 -3.95 4.29 -10.11
C ASP A 40 -3.50 5.39 -11.06
N GLU A 41 -4.39 6.33 -11.41
CA GLU A 41 -4.06 7.48 -12.27
C GLU A 41 -3.06 8.43 -11.61
N THR A 42 -3.22 8.69 -10.30
CA THR A 42 -2.47 9.74 -9.61
C THR A 42 -1.10 9.29 -9.12
N PHE A 43 -0.97 8.05 -8.64
CA PHE A 43 0.26 7.56 -7.99
C PHE A 43 1.04 6.53 -8.81
N PHE A 44 0.38 5.79 -9.72
CA PHE A 44 1.05 4.69 -10.44
C PHE A 44 1.25 4.95 -11.93
N LYS A 45 0.42 5.80 -12.55
CA LYS A 45 0.54 6.17 -13.97
C LYS A 45 1.16 7.54 -14.20
N ASN A 46 0.98 8.47 -13.27
CA ASN A 46 1.57 9.81 -13.34
C ASN A 46 2.76 9.94 -12.40
N ASP A 47 3.90 10.35 -12.92
CA ASP A 47 5.15 10.46 -12.18
C ASP A 47 5.26 11.77 -11.37
N ALA A 48 4.38 12.76 -11.58
CA ALA A 48 4.51 14.10 -10.99
C ALA A 48 4.64 14.13 -9.45
N ILE A 49 3.83 13.33 -8.75
CA ILE A 49 3.95 13.23 -7.29
C ILE A 49 5.31 12.62 -6.92
N ILE A 50 5.74 11.58 -7.63
CA ILE A 50 6.99 10.89 -7.31
C ILE A 50 8.21 11.76 -7.62
N GLU A 51 8.18 12.52 -8.71
CA GLU A 51 9.18 13.55 -9.02
C GLU A 51 9.32 14.53 -7.84
N LYS A 52 8.19 15.03 -7.32
CA LYS A 52 8.21 15.94 -6.17
C LYS A 52 8.72 15.28 -4.89
N LEU A 53 8.39 14.00 -4.66
CA LEU A 53 8.90 13.27 -3.50
C LEU A 53 10.41 13.02 -3.58
N VAL A 54 10.94 12.75 -4.78
CA VAL A 54 12.38 12.65 -5.00
C VAL A 54 13.06 13.98 -4.68
N GLU A 55 12.57 15.09 -5.22
CA GLU A 55 13.06 16.44 -4.91
C GLU A 55 13.03 16.72 -3.40
N TYR A 56 11.92 16.37 -2.74
CA TYR A 56 11.77 16.54 -1.30
C TYR A 56 12.81 15.74 -0.49
N CYS A 57 13.12 14.50 -0.89
CA CYS A 57 14.19 13.71 -0.28
C CYS A 57 15.58 14.28 -0.55
N GLU A 58 15.85 14.72 -1.78
CA GLU A 58 17.15 15.29 -2.16
C GLU A 58 17.46 16.59 -1.40
N ASN A 59 16.44 17.41 -1.13
CA ASN A 59 16.56 18.58 -0.25
C ASN A 59 16.99 18.23 1.19
N SER A 60 16.79 16.98 1.62
CA SER A 60 17.28 16.44 2.90
C SER A 60 18.57 15.62 2.76
N ALA A 61 19.33 15.80 1.66
CA ALA A 61 20.52 15.05 1.30
C ALA A 61 20.32 13.53 1.16
N ARG A 62 19.07 13.10 0.94
CA ARG A 62 18.73 11.70 0.67
C ARG A 62 18.53 11.51 -0.83
N TYR A 63 19.58 11.07 -1.51
CA TYR A 63 19.57 10.84 -2.95
C TYR A 63 19.07 9.43 -3.25
N LEU A 64 17.85 9.34 -3.76
CA LEU A 64 17.25 8.08 -4.20
C LEU A 64 17.48 7.98 -5.71
N ASP A 65 18.43 7.14 -6.15
CA ASP A 65 18.74 6.89 -7.56
C ASP A 65 17.52 6.39 -8.36
N ILE A 66 16.72 7.35 -8.84
CA ILE A 66 15.44 7.19 -9.52
C ILE A 66 15.46 8.10 -10.75
N THR A 67 15.42 7.47 -11.92
CA THR A 67 15.41 8.19 -13.20
C THR A 67 14.00 8.27 -13.76
N PHE A 68 13.63 9.43 -14.29
CA PHE A 68 12.36 9.63 -15.00
C PHE A 68 12.65 9.71 -16.51
N LYS A 69 11.92 8.93 -17.31
CA LYS A 69 12.13 8.90 -18.78
C LYS A 69 11.78 10.23 -19.43
N LYS A 70 10.77 10.92 -18.88
CA LYS A 70 10.32 12.23 -19.30
C LYS A 70 9.76 12.92 -18.07
N ALA A 71 10.17 14.16 -17.81
CA ALA A 71 9.59 14.96 -16.76
C ALA A 71 8.08 15.12 -16.98
N SER A 72 7.29 15.01 -15.92
CA SER A 72 5.83 15.19 -15.99
C SER A 72 5.43 16.57 -16.50
N GLY A 73 6.29 17.57 -16.28
CA GLY A 73 6.02 18.98 -16.58
C GLY A 73 5.04 19.62 -15.59
N ILE A 74 4.64 18.91 -14.54
CA ILE A 74 3.71 19.38 -13.51
C ILE A 74 4.53 19.79 -12.29
N ILE A 75 4.46 21.06 -11.91
CA ILE A 75 5.11 21.58 -10.71
C ILE A 75 4.12 21.48 -9.56
N LEU A 76 4.45 20.71 -8.53
CA LEU A 76 3.63 20.53 -7.33
C LEU A 76 4.31 21.18 -6.13
N SER A 77 3.54 21.90 -5.30
CA SER A 77 3.99 22.30 -3.96
C SER A 77 3.86 21.15 -2.96
N ASP A 78 4.56 21.22 -1.83
CA ASP A 78 4.42 20.25 -0.74
C ASP A 78 2.97 20.19 -0.22
N GLU A 79 2.28 21.33 -0.22
CA GLU A 79 0.86 21.42 0.15
C GLU A 79 -0.03 20.69 -0.87
N ASN A 80 0.31 20.72 -2.17
CA ASN A 80 -0.40 19.92 -3.16
C ASN A 80 -0.20 18.43 -2.89
N VAL A 81 1.04 17.98 -2.66
CA VAL A 81 1.35 16.58 -2.32
C VAL A 81 0.57 16.16 -1.08
N HIS A 82 0.64 16.94 0.01
CA HIS A 82 -0.10 16.67 1.23
C HIS A 82 -1.61 16.55 0.99
N ASN A 83 -2.19 17.44 0.18
CA ASN A 83 -3.61 17.38 -0.12
C ASN A 83 -3.99 16.09 -0.88
N TYR A 84 -3.16 15.65 -1.83
CA TYR A 84 -3.39 14.38 -2.52
C TYR A 84 -3.25 13.18 -1.58
N THR A 85 -2.13 13.07 -0.87
CA THR A 85 -1.82 11.91 -0.02
C THR A 85 -2.77 11.80 1.17
N SER A 86 -3.06 12.90 1.87
CA SER A 86 -3.92 12.89 3.05
C SER A 86 -5.37 12.54 2.73
N ASN A 87 -5.93 13.08 1.64
CA ASN A 87 -7.31 12.76 1.22
C ASN A 87 -7.45 11.30 0.79
N ILE A 88 -6.43 10.76 0.14
CA ILE A 88 -6.43 9.35 -0.30
C ILE A 88 -6.19 8.41 0.88
N LYS A 89 -5.29 8.74 1.79
CA LYS A 89 -5.12 8.02 3.07
C LYS A 89 -6.45 7.93 3.82
N ARG A 90 -7.19 9.04 3.95
CA ARG A 90 -8.54 9.08 4.56
C ARG A 90 -9.56 8.24 3.79
N ALA A 91 -9.51 8.26 2.46
CA ALA A 91 -10.42 7.47 1.62
C ALA A 91 -10.17 5.97 1.81
N ILE A 92 -8.91 5.55 1.85
CA ILE A 92 -8.49 4.17 2.13
C ILE A 92 -8.89 3.74 3.54
N GLU A 93 -8.61 4.58 4.55
CA GLU A 93 -9.03 4.34 5.93
C GLU A 93 -10.52 4.04 6.00
N LYS A 94 -11.36 4.89 5.39
CA LYS A 94 -12.81 4.73 5.43
C LYS A 94 -13.24 3.47 4.70
N THR A 95 -12.66 3.22 3.54
CA THR A 95 -13.01 2.05 2.72
C THR A 95 -12.69 0.73 3.43
N ILE A 96 -11.52 0.63 4.07
CA ILE A 96 -11.06 -0.62 4.68
C ILE A 96 -11.63 -0.84 6.08
N PHE A 97 -11.84 0.23 6.86
CA PHE A 97 -12.15 0.11 8.30
C PHE A 97 -13.55 0.56 8.72
N MET A 98 -14.34 1.25 7.89
CA MET A 98 -15.72 1.59 8.27
C MET A 98 -16.70 0.43 8.12
N GLU A 99 -16.41 -0.49 7.20
CA GLU A 99 -17.22 -1.67 6.90
C GLU A 99 -16.46 -2.92 7.32
N GLU A 100 -16.95 -3.63 8.34
CA GLU A 100 -16.23 -4.78 8.94
C GLU A 100 -15.90 -5.88 7.92
N ARG A 101 -16.80 -6.08 6.95
CA ARG A 101 -16.65 -7.08 5.87
C ARG A 101 -15.49 -6.81 4.92
N ILE A 102 -14.96 -5.60 4.85
CA ILE A 102 -13.90 -5.28 3.89
C ILE A 102 -12.57 -5.84 4.37
N PHE A 103 -11.90 -6.58 3.48
CA PHE A 103 -10.64 -7.27 3.75
C PHE A 103 -10.71 -8.15 5.01
N ASN A 104 -11.86 -8.83 5.22
CA ASN A 104 -12.09 -9.68 6.37
C ASN A 104 -11.58 -11.11 6.11
N PHE A 105 -10.26 -11.27 5.99
CA PHE A 105 -9.62 -12.56 5.78
C PHE A 105 -8.90 -13.00 7.04
N SER A 106 -9.27 -14.15 7.60
CA SER A 106 -8.63 -14.75 8.77
C SER A 106 -7.14 -14.99 8.53
N ILE A 107 -6.77 -15.43 7.33
CA ILE A 107 -5.37 -15.64 6.91
C ILE A 107 -4.54 -14.35 6.87
N PHE A 108 -5.17 -13.17 6.77
CA PHE A 108 -4.49 -11.86 6.68
C PHE A 108 -4.82 -10.96 7.88
N VAL A 109 -5.31 -11.51 8.99
CA VAL A 109 -5.71 -10.73 10.17
C VAL A 109 -4.56 -9.86 10.70
N GLU A 110 -3.34 -10.39 10.75
CA GLU A 110 -2.17 -9.65 11.22
C GLU A 110 -1.83 -8.47 10.29
N ILE A 111 -1.99 -8.63 8.97
CA ILE A 111 -1.77 -7.54 8.00
C ILE A 111 -2.78 -6.41 8.22
N LYS A 112 -4.06 -6.74 8.40
CA LYS A 112 -5.11 -5.74 8.69
C LYS A 112 -4.81 -5.04 10.02
N SER A 113 -4.33 -5.77 11.03
CA SER A 113 -3.92 -5.22 12.33
C SER A 113 -2.71 -4.29 12.25
N ILE A 114 -1.66 -4.64 11.51
CA ILE A 114 -0.50 -3.75 11.30
C ILE A 114 -0.94 -2.46 10.61
N PHE A 115 -1.78 -2.58 9.59
CA PHE A 115 -2.30 -1.44 8.85
C PHE A 115 -3.14 -0.52 9.74
N LYS A 116 -3.99 -1.09 10.60
CA LYS A 116 -4.79 -0.35 11.60
C LYS A 116 -3.91 0.30 12.67
N TYR A 117 -2.94 -0.44 13.19
CA TYR A 117 -1.99 0.06 14.18
C TYR A 117 -1.23 1.28 13.67
N PHE A 118 -0.74 1.25 12.43
CA PHE A 118 -0.10 2.43 11.84
C PHE A 118 -1.06 3.62 11.74
N LEU A 119 -2.32 3.38 11.37
CA LEU A 119 -3.32 4.43 11.31
C LEU A 119 -3.54 5.09 12.69
N GLU A 120 -3.70 4.29 13.74
CA GLU A 120 -3.88 4.76 15.13
C GLU A 120 -2.64 5.48 15.63
N LYS A 121 -1.45 4.90 15.46
CA LYS A 121 -0.17 5.54 15.78
C LYS A 121 -0.03 6.87 15.04
N SER A 122 -0.37 6.91 13.75
CA SER A 122 -0.32 8.14 12.97
C SER A 122 -1.35 9.18 13.39
N LYS A 123 -2.34 8.87 14.24
CA LYS A 123 -3.28 9.85 14.83
C LYS A 123 -2.73 10.44 16.13
N GLU A 124 -2.00 9.64 16.90
CA GLU A 124 -1.41 10.01 18.18
C GLU A 124 -0.17 10.89 18.03
N TYR A 125 0.69 10.58 17.06
CA TYR A 125 2.00 11.22 16.95
C TYR A 125 2.11 12.19 15.77
N GLU A 126 2.45 13.45 16.09
CA GLU A 126 2.51 14.53 15.10
C GLU A 126 3.66 14.37 14.11
N SER A 127 4.78 13.77 14.52
CA SER A 127 5.91 13.43 13.66
C SER A 127 5.52 12.53 12.47
N LEU A 128 4.40 11.80 12.55
CA LEU A 128 3.89 10.94 11.48
C LEU A 128 2.89 11.63 10.54
N LYS A 129 2.57 12.91 10.78
CA LYS A 129 1.64 13.73 9.96
C LYS A 129 2.27 15.04 9.47
N ASN A 130 3.22 15.56 10.23
CA ASN A 130 3.83 16.85 9.97
C ASN A 130 4.86 16.71 8.85
N PHE A 131 4.53 17.29 7.69
CA PHE A 131 5.39 17.32 6.51
C PHE A 131 6.28 18.59 6.44
N LYS A 132 6.14 19.52 7.39
CA LYS A 132 6.89 20.78 7.42
C LYS A 132 8.18 20.68 8.22
N ASP A 133 8.11 20.06 9.39
CA ASP A 133 9.26 19.98 10.29
C ASP A 133 10.21 18.85 9.86
N SER A 134 11.51 19.08 9.97
CA SER A 134 12.52 18.06 9.72
C SER A 134 13.29 17.75 11.00
N TYR A 135 13.69 16.49 11.13
CA TYR A 135 14.16 15.92 12.39
C TYR A 135 15.62 15.45 12.29
N SER A 136 16.43 15.75 13.31
CA SER A 136 17.82 15.29 13.37
C SER A 136 17.88 13.78 13.62
N VAL A 137 18.96 13.13 13.23
CA VAL A 137 19.14 11.68 13.41
C VAL A 137 19.09 11.21 14.87
N SER A 138 19.34 12.11 15.81
CA SER A 138 19.31 11.87 17.26
C SER A 138 17.94 12.10 17.90
N SER A 139 16.96 12.58 17.14
CA SER A 139 15.63 12.92 17.65
C SER A 139 14.70 11.70 17.71
N ILE A 140 13.74 11.74 18.63
CA ILE A 140 12.72 10.69 18.78
C ILE A 140 11.88 10.60 17.51
N GLU A 141 11.53 11.74 16.94
CA GLU A 141 10.68 11.87 15.76
C GLU A 141 11.29 11.20 14.52
N PHE A 142 12.60 11.37 14.32
CA PHE A 142 13.33 10.68 13.25
C PHE A 142 13.26 9.16 13.39
N HIS A 143 13.56 8.64 14.59
CA HIS A 143 13.51 7.20 14.85
C HIS A 143 12.09 6.67 14.73
N GLN A 144 11.11 7.43 15.19
CA GLN A 144 9.70 7.09 15.10
C GLN A 144 9.19 6.98 13.66
N GLN A 145 9.59 7.91 12.79
CA GLN A 145 9.25 7.84 11.37
C GLN A 145 9.88 6.58 10.72
N ASN A 146 11.17 6.33 10.99
CA ASN A 146 11.88 5.18 10.42
C ASN A 146 11.33 3.83 10.92
N GLU A 147 11.05 3.71 12.22
CA GLU A 147 10.43 2.51 12.80
C GLU A 147 9.05 2.26 12.18
N SER A 148 8.22 3.30 12.09
CA SER A 148 6.88 3.18 11.52
C SER A 148 6.94 2.80 10.04
N PHE A 149 7.92 3.32 9.29
CA PHE A 149 8.14 2.95 7.89
C PHE A 149 8.52 1.48 7.75
N LYS A 150 9.53 1.03 8.51
CA LYS A 150 10.00 -0.36 8.49
C LYS A 150 8.88 -1.32 8.87
N TYR A 151 8.15 -1.04 9.96
CA TYR A 151 7.07 -1.89 10.42
C TYR A 151 5.93 -1.97 9.41
N LEU A 152 5.52 -0.84 8.83
CA LEU A 152 4.49 -0.83 7.79
C LEU A 152 4.94 -1.59 6.52
N TYR A 153 6.21 -1.47 6.14
CA TYR A 153 6.78 -2.18 4.98
C TYR A 153 6.74 -3.71 5.15
N THR A 154 6.82 -4.23 6.39
CA THR A 154 6.76 -5.68 6.65
C THR A 154 5.47 -6.35 6.15
N ILE A 155 4.42 -5.58 5.85
CA ILE A 155 3.19 -6.11 5.22
C ILE A 155 3.50 -6.83 3.91
N PHE A 156 4.44 -6.35 3.09
CA PHE A 156 4.82 -7.04 1.85
C PHE A 156 5.46 -8.40 2.10
N ASP A 157 6.35 -8.47 3.09
CA ASP A 157 7.03 -9.70 3.47
C ASP A 157 6.02 -10.70 4.05
N LYS A 158 5.09 -10.24 4.89
CA LYS A 158 4.01 -11.07 5.45
C LYS A 158 3.03 -11.58 4.40
N LEU A 159 2.58 -10.73 3.47
CA LEU A 159 1.72 -11.14 2.35
C LEU A 159 2.37 -12.27 1.55
N THR A 160 3.65 -12.09 1.21
CA THR A 160 4.42 -13.06 0.43
C THR A 160 4.62 -14.36 1.18
N TYR A 161 4.95 -14.27 2.47
CA TYR A 161 5.13 -15.42 3.34
C TYR A 161 3.84 -16.23 3.48
N ILE A 162 2.71 -15.58 3.76
CA ILE A 162 1.41 -16.25 3.92
C ILE A 162 1.03 -16.96 2.62
N ALA A 163 1.15 -16.30 1.47
CA ALA A 163 0.87 -16.91 0.17
C ALA A 163 1.71 -18.18 -0.06
N LYS A 164 3.03 -18.09 0.15
CA LYS A 164 3.92 -19.24 0.01
C LYS A 164 3.58 -20.36 0.99
N HIS A 165 3.36 -20.02 2.26
CA HIS A 165 3.03 -21.01 3.29
C HIS A 165 1.76 -21.77 2.94
N LEU A 166 0.70 -21.07 2.51
CA LEU A 166 -0.55 -21.71 2.11
C LEU A 166 -0.36 -22.60 0.88
N LYS A 167 0.36 -22.14 -0.15
CA LYS A 167 0.65 -22.97 -1.32
C LYS A 167 1.45 -24.22 -0.97
N ASP A 168 2.55 -24.07 -0.24
CA ASP A 168 3.41 -25.20 0.11
C ASP A 168 2.64 -26.23 0.95
N LYS A 169 1.89 -25.75 1.96
CA LYS A 169 1.14 -26.61 2.88
C LYS A 169 -0.06 -27.31 2.23
N TYR A 170 -0.88 -26.59 1.47
CA TYR A 170 -2.16 -27.11 0.98
C TYR A 170 -2.11 -27.55 -0.48
N TYR A 171 -1.42 -26.80 -1.34
CA TYR A 171 -1.40 -27.08 -2.78
C TYR A 171 -0.28 -28.07 -3.16
N LYS A 172 0.96 -27.85 -2.70
CA LYS A 172 2.09 -28.74 -2.99
C LYS A 172 2.22 -29.90 -2.00
N LYS A 173 1.68 -29.74 -0.79
CA LYS A 173 1.80 -30.70 0.33
C LYS A 173 3.27 -30.99 0.67
N GLU A 174 4.10 -29.97 0.58
CA GLU A 174 5.53 -30.02 0.91
C GLU A 174 5.79 -29.26 2.21
N PRO A 175 6.76 -29.71 3.04
CA PRO A 175 7.22 -28.88 4.14
C PRO A 175 7.75 -27.57 3.56
N THR A 176 7.31 -26.44 4.13
CA THR A 176 7.79 -25.11 3.72
C THR A 176 9.30 -25.06 3.91
N LYS A 177 10.04 -25.22 2.81
CA LYS A 177 11.50 -25.03 2.81
C LYS A 177 11.74 -23.53 2.86
N TYR A 178 12.25 -23.07 4.00
CA TYR A 178 12.84 -21.75 4.12
C TYR A 178 14.18 -21.79 3.38
N SER A 179 14.15 -21.59 2.06
CA SER A 179 15.37 -21.33 1.30
C SER A 179 16.03 -20.08 1.86
N SER A 180 17.37 -20.04 1.82
CA SER A 180 18.15 -18.84 2.13
C SER A 180 17.81 -17.64 1.25
N ASP A 181 17.14 -17.87 0.11
CA ASP A 181 16.70 -16.84 -0.79
C ASP A 181 15.49 -16.10 -0.20
N ALA A 182 15.70 -14.80 0.08
CA ALA A 182 14.66 -13.93 0.59
C ALA A 182 13.52 -13.78 -0.42
N LEU A 183 12.30 -14.10 0.02
CA LEU A 183 11.07 -13.92 -0.76
C LEU A 183 10.88 -12.44 -1.12
N ARG A 184 10.47 -12.18 -2.36
CA ARG A 184 10.21 -10.83 -2.89
C ARG A 184 8.77 -10.72 -3.33
N PHE A 185 8.03 -9.79 -2.73
CA PHE A 185 6.62 -9.54 -3.05
C PHE A 185 6.33 -9.42 -4.55
N SER A 186 7.17 -8.67 -5.29
CA SER A 186 6.98 -8.46 -6.73
C SER A 186 7.00 -9.73 -7.58
N ASN A 187 7.69 -10.77 -7.12
CA ASN A 187 7.95 -11.97 -7.92
C ASN A 187 7.22 -13.19 -7.34
N ASP A 188 7.16 -13.29 -6.02
CA ASP A 188 6.74 -14.49 -5.32
C ASP A 188 5.29 -14.43 -4.86
N PHE A 189 4.68 -13.26 -4.69
CA PHE A 189 3.33 -13.17 -4.14
C PHE A 189 2.27 -13.74 -5.09
N LEU A 190 2.16 -13.22 -6.32
CA LEU A 190 1.12 -13.60 -7.28
C LEU A 190 1.11 -15.10 -7.61
N PRO A 191 2.25 -15.74 -7.96
CA PRO A 191 2.25 -17.17 -8.26
C PRO A 191 1.90 -18.04 -7.06
N ASN A 192 2.03 -17.50 -5.84
CA ASN A 192 1.77 -18.24 -4.62
C ASN A 192 0.36 -18.05 -4.07
N ILE A 193 -0.38 -17.04 -4.51
CA ILE A 193 -1.76 -16.78 -4.06
C ILE A 193 -2.83 -17.14 -5.11
N SER A 194 -2.42 -17.47 -6.35
CA SER A 194 -3.32 -17.65 -7.50
C SER A 194 -4.48 -18.63 -7.28
N PHE A 195 -4.25 -19.70 -6.50
CA PHE A 195 -5.26 -20.73 -6.21
C PHE A 195 -6.40 -20.25 -5.31
N LEU A 196 -6.28 -19.07 -4.69
CA LEU A 196 -7.34 -18.43 -3.90
C LEU A 196 -8.09 -17.33 -4.66
N ALA A 197 -7.79 -17.12 -5.95
CA ALA A 197 -8.55 -16.22 -6.79
C ALA A 197 -9.95 -16.79 -7.08
N LYS A 198 -10.96 -15.92 -7.21
CA LYS A 198 -12.35 -16.34 -7.52
C LYS A 198 -12.46 -17.07 -8.86
N SER A 199 -11.65 -16.66 -9.83
CA SER A 199 -11.61 -17.21 -11.18
C SER A 199 -10.26 -16.88 -11.84
N ALA A 200 -9.96 -17.51 -12.98
CA ALA A 200 -8.81 -17.15 -13.80
C ALA A 200 -8.85 -15.68 -14.27
N GLN A 201 -10.04 -15.15 -14.58
CA GLN A 201 -10.21 -13.75 -14.97
C GLN A 201 -9.94 -12.79 -13.80
N ASP A 202 -10.39 -13.14 -12.60
CA ASP A 202 -10.12 -12.34 -11.40
C ASP A 202 -8.65 -12.39 -11.01
N PHE A 203 -7.99 -13.54 -11.18
CA PHE A 203 -6.54 -13.64 -11.02
C PHE A 203 -5.81 -12.72 -12.00
N GLN A 204 -6.19 -12.69 -13.28
CA GLN A 204 -5.57 -11.78 -14.25
C GLN A 204 -5.74 -10.32 -13.83
N LYS A 205 -6.95 -9.90 -13.42
CA LYS A 205 -7.20 -8.52 -12.95
C LYS A 205 -6.37 -8.18 -11.70
N LEU A 206 -6.23 -9.13 -10.77
CA LEU A 206 -5.35 -8.96 -9.60
C LEU A 206 -3.90 -8.78 -10.04
N SER A 207 -3.41 -9.64 -10.92
CA SER A 207 -2.04 -9.58 -11.46
C SER A 207 -1.77 -8.24 -12.14
N ASP A 208 -2.66 -7.77 -13.03
CA ASP A 208 -2.53 -6.48 -13.72
C ASP A 208 -2.38 -5.30 -12.73
N ILE A 209 -3.09 -5.36 -11.60
CA ILE A 209 -3.02 -4.33 -10.56
C ILE A 209 -1.71 -4.42 -9.80
N ILE A 210 -1.32 -5.61 -9.34
CA ILE A 210 -0.07 -5.80 -8.60
C ILE A 210 1.12 -5.43 -9.48
N GLU A 211 1.13 -5.81 -10.75
CA GLU A 211 2.16 -5.42 -11.72
C GLU A 211 2.19 -3.91 -11.94
N ARG A 212 1.03 -3.27 -12.13
CA ARG A 212 0.96 -1.80 -12.23
C ARG A 212 1.59 -1.12 -11.02
N VAL A 213 1.30 -1.61 -9.82
CA VAL A 213 1.91 -1.10 -8.60
C VAL A 213 3.42 -1.34 -8.62
N THR A 214 3.89 -2.58 -8.84
CA THR A 214 5.31 -2.95 -8.69
C THR A 214 6.22 -2.42 -9.80
N TYR A 215 5.68 -2.09 -10.98
CA TYR A 215 6.40 -1.41 -12.06
C TYR A 215 6.31 0.13 -11.98
N SER A 216 5.50 0.69 -11.07
CA SER A 216 5.38 2.15 -10.93
C SER A 216 6.61 2.80 -10.31
N LYS A 217 6.81 4.10 -10.59
CA LYS A 217 7.82 4.91 -9.91
C LYS A 217 7.57 5.02 -8.41
N ALA A 218 6.30 4.98 -7.97
CA ALA A 218 5.96 4.97 -6.55
C ALA A 218 6.54 3.76 -5.81
N TRP A 219 6.41 2.56 -6.39
CA TRP A 219 6.99 1.36 -5.80
C TRP A 219 8.52 1.41 -5.77
N HIS A 220 9.14 1.83 -6.87
CA HIS A 220 10.58 1.99 -6.93
C HIS A 220 11.10 2.99 -5.91
N TYR A 221 10.40 4.12 -5.73
CA TYR A 221 10.69 5.12 -4.71
C TYR A 221 10.69 4.51 -3.31
N ILE A 222 9.61 3.84 -2.94
CA ILE A 222 9.46 3.22 -1.60
C ILE A 222 10.51 2.13 -1.36
N ARG A 223 10.82 1.31 -2.36
CA ARG A 223 11.86 0.28 -2.26
C ARG A 223 13.26 0.88 -2.09
N ARG A 224 13.59 1.92 -2.85
CA ARG A 224 14.88 2.63 -2.73
C ARG A 224 15.00 3.31 -1.37
N LEU A 225 13.92 3.94 -0.91
CA LEU A 225 13.88 4.56 0.42
C LEU A 225 14.06 3.52 1.53
N ARG A 226 13.42 2.35 1.46
CA ARG A 226 13.66 1.26 2.42
C ARG A 226 15.15 0.93 2.51
N ASN A 227 15.77 0.65 1.36
CA ASN A 227 17.19 0.32 1.32
C ASN A 227 18.04 1.43 1.94
N SER A 228 17.72 2.69 1.64
CA SER A 228 18.43 3.84 2.20
C SER A 228 18.27 3.95 3.73
N ILE A 229 17.07 3.70 4.27
CA ILE A 229 16.81 3.70 5.71
C ILE A 229 17.50 2.50 6.42
N GLU A 230 17.71 1.39 5.73
CA GLU A 230 18.27 0.16 6.32
C GLU A 230 19.79 0.06 6.19
N HIS A 231 20.37 0.60 5.11
CA HIS A 231 21.75 0.29 4.73
C HIS A 231 22.64 1.52 4.47
N ASP A 232 22.07 2.70 4.25
CA ASP A 232 22.89 3.88 4.00
C ASP A 232 23.33 4.55 5.31
N PHE A 233 24.52 5.15 5.28
CA PHE A 233 24.96 6.05 6.34
C PHE A 233 24.16 7.34 6.28
N VAL A 234 23.55 7.71 7.40
CA VAL A 234 22.81 8.96 7.52
C VAL A 234 23.75 10.05 7.99
N ASP A 235 23.84 11.15 7.26
CA ASP A 235 24.66 12.30 7.65
C ASP A 235 23.98 13.03 8.83
N PRO A 236 24.64 13.12 10.01
CA PRO A 236 24.06 13.74 11.20
C PRO A 236 23.90 15.26 11.11
N THR A 237 24.49 15.91 10.11
CA THR A 237 24.38 17.37 9.90
C THR A 237 23.04 17.76 9.24
N TYR A 238 22.40 16.82 8.56
CA TYR A 238 21.10 17.03 7.93
C TYR A 238 19.94 16.66 8.84
N LYS A 239 18.78 17.21 8.51
CA LYS A 239 17.49 16.86 9.11
C LYS A 239 16.62 16.20 8.05
N TYR A 240 15.85 15.22 8.46
CA TYR A 240 15.08 14.37 7.56
C TYR A 240 13.60 14.39 7.93
N ASN A 241 12.76 14.23 6.91
CA ASN A 241 11.35 13.96 7.08
C ASN A 241 10.91 12.97 6.00
N ILE A 242 10.27 11.87 6.39
CA ILE A 242 9.72 10.86 5.47
C ILE A 242 8.19 10.73 5.60
N CYS A 243 7.50 11.74 6.13
CA CYS A 243 6.05 11.75 6.31
C CYS A 243 5.30 11.45 5.00
N PHE A 244 5.65 12.11 3.90
CA PHE A 244 5.01 11.81 2.61
C PHE A 244 5.29 10.38 2.14
N SER A 245 6.48 9.85 2.40
CA SER A 245 6.84 8.47 2.06
C SER A 245 6.05 7.45 2.87
N LEU A 246 5.77 7.74 4.14
CA LEU A 246 4.88 6.93 4.98
C LEU A 246 3.44 6.92 4.45
N GLU A 247 2.94 8.10 4.04
CA GLU A 247 1.60 8.19 3.43
C GLU A 247 1.55 7.45 2.09
N LEU A 248 2.57 7.57 1.24
CA LEU A 248 2.65 6.84 -0.02
C LEU A 248 2.69 5.32 0.21
N LEU A 249 3.49 4.85 1.16
CA LEU A 249 3.56 3.43 1.53
C LEU A 249 2.18 2.92 2.01
N PHE A 250 1.48 3.71 2.83
CA PHE A 250 0.12 3.40 3.26
C PHE A 250 -0.84 3.29 2.06
N ILE A 251 -0.74 4.20 1.08
CA ILE A 251 -1.57 4.20 -0.13
C ILE A 251 -1.31 2.96 -0.99
N ILE A 252 -0.05 2.60 -1.20
CA ILE A 252 0.35 1.39 -1.93
C ILE A 252 -0.24 0.15 -1.28
N ILE A 253 -0.08 0.01 0.04
CA ILE A 253 -0.61 -1.14 0.77
C ILE A 253 -2.14 -1.15 0.68
N GLY A 254 -2.80 -0.02 0.96
CA GLY A 254 -4.26 0.09 0.89
C GLY A 254 -4.81 -0.32 -0.47
N ARG A 255 -4.16 0.10 -1.57
CA ARG A 255 -4.54 -0.31 -2.93
C ARG A 255 -4.48 -1.82 -3.12
N ILE A 256 -3.42 -2.46 -2.62
CA ILE A 256 -3.24 -3.91 -2.68
C ILE A 256 -4.31 -4.62 -1.86
N LEU A 257 -4.58 -4.18 -0.62
CA LEU A 257 -5.62 -4.79 0.22
C LEU A 257 -7.01 -4.70 -0.43
N LEU A 258 -7.33 -3.58 -1.08
CA LEU A 258 -8.59 -3.44 -1.84
C LEU A 258 -8.65 -4.38 -3.05
N ALA A 259 -7.53 -4.57 -3.76
CA ALA A 259 -7.46 -5.53 -4.87
C ALA A 259 -7.68 -6.97 -4.38
N LEU A 260 -7.03 -7.36 -3.28
CA LEU A 260 -7.20 -8.68 -2.68
C LEU A 260 -8.64 -8.91 -2.24
N ASN A 261 -9.27 -7.94 -1.57
CA ASN A 261 -10.68 -7.99 -1.21
C ASN A 261 -11.61 -8.19 -2.42
N LYS A 262 -11.29 -7.57 -3.56
CA LYS A 262 -12.13 -7.63 -4.76
C LYS A 262 -11.99 -8.96 -5.51
N TYR A 263 -10.78 -9.50 -5.62
CA TYR A 263 -10.47 -10.59 -6.56
C TYR A 263 -10.18 -11.95 -5.91
N LEU A 264 -9.88 -12.00 -4.61
CA LEU A 264 -9.78 -13.27 -3.88
C LEU A 264 -11.16 -13.77 -3.47
N GLN A 265 -11.30 -15.09 -3.36
CA GLN A 265 -12.42 -15.77 -2.72
C GLN A 265 -12.75 -15.15 -1.35
N SER A 266 -14.01 -15.23 -0.89
CA SER A 266 -14.37 -14.82 0.47
C SER A 266 -13.65 -15.67 1.53
N ASP A 267 -13.59 -15.23 2.78
CA ASP A 267 -12.95 -16.00 3.86
C ASP A 267 -13.55 -17.41 4.04
N GLU A 268 -14.86 -17.55 3.89
CA GLU A 268 -15.56 -18.84 3.90
C GLU A 268 -15.12 -19.72 2.73
N GLN A 269 -15.10 -19.18 1.51
CA GLN A 269 -14.66 -19.89 0.30
C GLN A 269 -13.18 -20.28 0.37
N ILE A 270 -12.33 -19.45 0.98
CA ILE A 270 -10.92 -19.77 1.22
C ILE A 270 -10.84 -20.96 2.18
N LYS A 271 -11.58 -20.97 3.29
CA LYS A 271 -11.59 -22.10 4.24
C LYS A 271 -12.04 -23.40 3.56
N GLU A 272 -13.11 -23.35 2.77
CA GLU A 272 -13.59 -24.49 1.98
C GLU A 272 -12.53 -24.99 1.00
N THR A 273 -11.89 -24.07 0.27
CA THR A 273 -10.81 -24.39 -0.67
C THR A 273 -9.64 -25.07 0.05
N LEU A 274 -9.20 -24.53 1.19
CA LEU A 274 -8.11 -25.11 1.97
C LEU A 274 -8.44 -26.49 2.54
N GLU A 275 -9.69 -26.72 3.00
CA GLU A 275 -10.11 -28.04 3.48
C GLU A 275 -10.26 -29.05 2.33
N SER A 276 -10.77 -28.64 1.16
CA SER A 276 -10.86 -29.54 -0.01
C SER A 276 -9.48 -30.04 -0.46
N LEU A 277 -8.50 -29.13 -0.58
CA LEU A 277 -7.12 -29.45 -0.95
C LEU A 277 -6.42 -30.35 0.09
N ARG A 278 -6.88 -30.32 1.35
CA ARG A 278 -6.38 -31.18 2.42
C ARG A 278 -6.89 -32.62 2.27
N VAL A 279 -8.11 -32.82 1.76
CA VAL A 279 -8.79 -34.12 1.68
C VAL A 279 -8.43 -34.89 0.40
N GLU A 280 -8.23 -34.21 -0.74
CA GLU A 280 -7.83 -34.86 -1.99
C GLU A 280 -6.50 -35.63 -1.80
N LYS A 281 -6.52 -36.95 -1.98
CA LYS A 281 -5.35 -37.85 -1.93
C LYS A 281 -5.20 -38.57 -3.26
#